data_AF-A0A8J2QF46-F1
#
_entry.id   AF-A0A8J2QF46-F1
#
_cell.length_a   1.000
_cell.length_b   1.000
_cell.length_c   1.000
_cell.angle_alpha   90.00
_cell.angle_beta   90.00
_cell.angle_gamma   90.00
#
_symmetry.space_group_name_H-M   'P 1'
#
loop_
_entity.id
_entity.type
_entity.pdbx_description
1 polymer ?
#
loop_
_entity_poly.entity_id
_entity_poly.type
_entity_poly.pdbx_seq_one_letter_code
_entity_poly.pdbx_strand_id
1 'polypeptide(L)'
;MSYLAGGMAISIRGRQASRKEAPILVVAPHSSFLDSCIVYATRMSSVIVRKESMDNYVGKLINYTQPVYVWRDDPNSRQNTIKEIIERATSKEDWPQ
;
A
#
# COMPACT_ATOMS: atom_id res chain seq x y z
N MET A 1 4.29 12.30 17.66
CA MET A 1 5.49 12.52 16.84
C MET A 1 5.08 13.27 15.59
N SER A 2 5.71 14.40 15.32
CA SER A 2 5.49 15.21 14.12
C SER A 2 6.63 14.95 13.13
N TYR A 3 6.30 14.52 11.91
CA TYR A 3 7.27 14.38 10.83
C TYR A 3 7.18 15.61 9.93
N LEU A 4 8.34 16.21 9.62
CA LEU A 4 8.48 17.27 8.63
C LEU A 4 8.89 16.63 7.31
N ALA A 5 7.99 16.63 6.33
CA ALA A 5 8.27 16.17 4.98
C ALA A 5 7.92 17.29 3.99
N GLY A 6 8.92 17.86 3.30
CA GLY A 6 8.70 18.87 2.26
C GLY A 6 7.96 20.14 2.72
N GLY A 7 8.12 20.56 3.98
CA GLY A 7 7.40 21.72 4.56
C GLY A 7 6.01 21.40 5.13
N MET A 8 5.57 20.15 5.07
CA MET A 8 4.30 19.70 5.67
C MET A 8 4.53 19.11 7.05
N ALA A 9 3.68 19.49 8.00
CA ALA A 9 3.66 18.94 9.35
C ALA A 9 2.67 17.76 9.40
N ILE A 10 3.20 16.54 9.56
CA ILE A 10 2.38 15.33 9.69
C ILE A 10 2.15 15.06 11.18
N SER A 11 0.89 15.08 11.62
CA SER A 11 0.51 14.70 12.99
C SER A 11 -0.07 13.30 13.02
N ILE A 12 0.57 12.39 13.75
CA ILE A 12 0.04 11.04 13.97
C ILE A 12 -0.93 11.08 15.15
N ARG A 13 -2.16 10.60 14.93
CA ARG A 13 -3.16 10.39 15.99
C ARG A 13 -3.30 8.90 16.27
N GLY A 14 -3.28 8.53 17.56
CA GLY A 14 -3.38 7.13 17.99
C GLY A 14 -2.08 6.35 17.84
N ARG A 15 -2.20 5.02 17.86
CA ARG A 15 -1.08 4.07 17.74
C ARG A 15 -1.37 3.11 16.58
N GLN A 16 -0.36 2.85 15.75
CA GLN A 16 -0.46 1.84 14.70
C GLN A 16 -0.68 0.46 15.33
N ALA A 17 -1.76 -0.21 14.93
CA ALA A 17 -2.08 -1.58 15.34
C ALA A 17 -1.06 -2.56 14.75
N SER A 18 -0.91 -3.73 15.39
CA SER A 18 -0.09 -4.80 14.84
C SER A 18 -0.75 -5.40 13.60
N ARG A 19 0.03 -6.01 12.70
CA ARG A 19 -0.50 -6.73 11.54
C ARG A 19 -1.51 -7.83 11.93
N LYS A 20 -1.35 -8.44 13.11
CA LYS A 20 -2.24 -9.48 13.63
C LYS A 20 -3.62 -8.93 14.02
N GLU A 21 -3.69 -7.67 14.44
CA GLU A 21 -4.94 -7.00 14.81
C GLU A 21 -5.58 -6.29 13.61
N ALA A 22 -4.77 -5.64 12.77
CA ALA A 22 -5.22 -4.92 11.58
C ALA A 22 -4.25 -5.18 10.41
N PRO A 23 -4.52 -6.20 9.57
CA PRO A 23 -3.66 -6.54 8.42
C PRO A 23 -3.87 -5.63 7.22
N ILE A 24 -4.95 -4.82 7.20
CA ILE A 24 -5.31 -3.94 6.09
C ILE A 24 -5.04 -2.49 6.49
N LEU A 25 -4.22 -1.81 5.70
CA LEU A 25 -3.98 -0.38 5.79
C LEU A 25 -4.79 0.33 4.69
N VAL A 26 -5.56 1.34 5.07
CA VAL A 26 -6.31 2.20 4.14
C VAL A 26 -5.69 3.59 4.17
N VAL A 27 -5.35 4.12 2.99
CA VAL A 27 -4.76 5.45 2.84
C VAL A 27 -5.70 6.32 2.01
N ALA A 28 -6.01 7.51 2.52
CA ALA A 28 -6.85 8.50 1.85
C ALA A 28 -6.51 9.91 2.37
N PRO A 29 -6.74 10.98 1.59
CA PRO A 29 -7.19 10.99 0.19
C PRO A 29 -6.06 10.76 -0.81
N HIS A 30 -6.30 9.98 -1.88
CA HIS A 30 -5.35 9.72 -2.98
C HIS A 30 -5.12 10.91 -3.92
N SER A 31 -5.17 12.14 -3.40
CA SER A 31 -5.01 13.37 -4.19
C SER A 31 -3.56 13.80 -4.34
N SER A 32 -2.62 13.14 -3.64
CA SER A 32 -1.20 13.53 -3.61
C SER A 32 -0.29 12.31 -3.52
N PHE A 33 0.98 12.49 -3.89
CA PHE A 33 2.05 11.49 -3.79
C PHE A 33 2.41 11.12 -2.33
N LEU A 34 1.86 11.83 -1.35
CA LEU A 34 2.15 11.61 0.07
C LEU A 34 1.77 10.22 0.58
N ASP A 35 0.92 9.51 -0.14
CA ASP A 35 0.59 8.11 0.15
C ASP A 35 1.86 7.23 0.20
N SER A 36 2.86 7.53 -0.63
CA SER A 36 4.14 6.81 -0.62
C SER A 36 4.92 7.05 0.69
N CYS A 37 4.82 8.23 1.30
CA CYS A 37 5.43 8.49 2.61
C CYS A 37 4.75 7.67 3.72
N ILE A 38 3.44 7.46 3.62
CA ILE A 38 2.68 6.65 4.58
C ILE A 38 3.11 5.19 4.48
N VAL A 39 3.23 4.64 3.27
CA VAL A 39 3.71 3.27 3.02
C VAL A 39 5.10 3.03 3.61
N TYR A 40 6.00 4.02 3.48
CA TYR A 40 7.31 3.97 4.12
C TYR A 40 7.20 3.98 5.65
N ALA A 41 6.40 4.89 6.21
CA ALA A 41 6.19 4.99 7.66
C ALA A 41 5.56 3.72 8.26
N THR A 42 4.75 2.99 7.49
CA THR A 42 4.07 1.76 7.93
C THR A 42 4.85 0.47 7.63
N ARG A 43 6.17 0.56 7.40
CA ARG A 43 7.08 -0.57 7.16
C ARG A 43 6.80 -1.34 5.86
N MET A 44 6.62 -0.63 4.74
CA MET A 44 6.59 -1.22 3.40
C MET A 44 5.44 -2.23 3.21
N SER A 45 4.22 -1.80 3.51
CA SER A 45 3.01 -2.58 3.20
C SER A 45 2.87 -2.82 1.70
N SER A 46 2.38 -4.00 1.32
CA SER A 46 1.95 -4.27 -0.06
C SER A 46 0.88 -3.27 -0.49
N VAL A 47 1.14 -2.52 -1.57
CA VAL A 47 0.20 -1.53 -2.11
C VAL A 47 -0.58 -2.08 -3.31
N ILE A 48 -1.74 -1.49 -3.57
CA ILE A 48 -2.55 -1.81 -4.75
C ILE A 48 -2.25 -0.77 -5.81
N VAL A 49 -1.88 -1.22 -7.02
CA VAL A 49 -1.37 -0.34 -8.07
C VAL A 49 -2.08 -0.63 -9.39
N ARG A 50 -2.42 0.43 -10.12
CA ARG A 50 -2.89 0.28 -11.50
C ARG A 50 -1.72 -0.05 -12.41
N LYS A 51 -1.91 -1.00 -13.34
CA LYS A 51 -0.89 -1.36 -14.34
C LYS A 51 -0.30 -0.13 -15.06
N GLU A 52 -1.13 0.86 -15.37
CA GLU A 52 -0.72 2.10 -16.05
C GLU A 52 0.40 2.87 -15.29
N SER A 53 0.54 2.65 -13.99
CA SER A 53 1.56 3.28 -13.14
C SER A 53 2.88 2.50 -13.08
N MET A 54 2.99 1.35 -13.74
CA MET A 54 4.20 0.50 -13.74
C MET A 54 5.39 1.15 -14.45
N ASP A 55 5.15 1.89 -15.53
CA ASP A 55 6.21 2.44 -16.39
C ASP A 55 6.78 3.78 -15.90
N ASN A 56 6.22 4.35 -14.82
CA ASN A 56 6.78 5.54 -14.20
C ASN A 56 7.99 5.19 -13.31
N TYR A 57 8.94 6.12 -13.14
CA TYR A 57 10.10 5.94 -12.26
C TYR A 57 9.73 5.51 -10.83
N VAL A 58 8.57 5.97 -10.35
CA VAL A 58 7.98 5.56 -9.07
C VAL A 58 7.50 4.09 -9.10
N GLY A 59 6.96 3.62 -10.22
CA GLY A 59 6.49 2.23 -10.40
C GLY A 59 7.58 1.20 -10.13
N LYS A 60 8.85 1.51 -10.48
CA LYS A 60 10.00 0.66 -10.15
C LYS A 60 10.28 0.58 -8.65
N LEU A 61 10.11 1.67 -7.90
CA LEU A 61 10.24 1.66 -6.44
C LEU A 61 9.08 0.90 -5.79
N ILE A 62 7.88 1.03 -6.34
CA ILE A 62 6.70 0.34 -5.86
C ILE A 62 6.81 -1.18 -6.12
N ASN A 63 7.48 -1.64 -7.18
CA ASN A 63 7.71 -3.07 -7.41
C ASN A 63 8.42 -3.78 -6.24
N TYR A 64 9.27 -3.08 -5.47
CA TYR A 64 9.89 -3.65 -4.27
C TYR A 64 8.89 -3.92 -3.13
N THR A 65 7.71 -3.31 -3.18
CA THR A 65 6.60 -3.57 -2.26
C THR A 65 5.65 -4.68 -2.76
N GLN A 66 6.10 -5.49 -3.74
CA GLN A 66 5.37 -6.54 -4.48
C GLN A 66 3.86 -6.23 -4.60
N PRO A 67 3.48 -5.19 -5.36
CA PRO A 67 2.11 -4.67 -5.33
C PRO A 67 1.09 -5.64 -5.93
N VAL A 68 -0.17 -5.52 -5.51
CA VAL A 68 -1.29 -6.18 -6.17
C VAL A 68 -1.73 -5.31 -7.35
N TYR A 69 -1.50 -5.81 -8.56
CA TYR A 69 -1.89 -5.11 -9.78
C TYR A 69 -3.38 -5.26 -10.08
N VAL A 70 -3.99 -4.14 -10.49
CA VAL A 70 -5.37 -4.11 -10.97
C VAL A 70 -5.41 -3.74 -12.45
N TRP A 71 -6.24 -4.45 -13.21
CA TRP A 71 -6.52 -4.22 -14.62
C TRP A 71 -7.95 -3.74 -14.79
N ARG A 72 -8.15 -2.66 -15.54
CA ARG A 72 -9.50 -2.14 -15.81
C ARG A 72 -10.20 -2.93 -16.92
N ASP A 73 -9.42 -3.48 -17.84
CA ASP A 73 -9.91 -4.19 -19.03
C ASP A 73 -10.20 -5.68 -18.76
N ASP A 74 -9.70 -6.22 -17.65
CA ASP A 74 -9.99 -7.60 -17.24
C ASP A 74 -11.24 -7.64 -16.34
N PRO A 75 -12.36 -8.24 -16.81
CA PRO A 75 -13.57 -8.37 -16.02
C PRO A 75 -13.38 -9.17 -14.71
N ASN A 76 -12.36 -10.04 -14.65
CA ASN A 76 -12.03 -10.82 -13.46
C ASN A 76 -11.04 -10.13 -12.52
N SER A 77 -10.47 -8.97 -12.91
CA SER A 77 -9.42 -8.32 -12.12
C SER A 77 -9.87 -8.01 -10.70
N ARG A 78 -11.14 -7.60 -10.51
CA ARG A 78 -11.67 -7.34 -9.17
C ARG A 78 -11.64 -8.59 -8.28
N GLN A 79 -12.08 -9.74 -8.82
CA GLN A 79 -12.12 -10.99 -8.07
C GLN A 79 -10.70 -11.47 -7.74
N ASN A 80 -9.79 -11.39 -8.71
CA ASN A 80 -8.38 -11.75 -8.52
C ASN A 80 -7.71 -10.88 -7.46
N THR A 81 -7.93 -9.56 -7.50
CA THR A 81 -7.40 -8.63 -6.49
C THR A 81 -7.98 -8.89 -5.10
N ILE A 82 -9.28 -9.19 -5.00
CA ILE A 82 -9.89 -9.55 -3.71
C ILE A 82 -9.26 -10.83 -3.15
N LYS A 83 -9.08 -11.85 -4.00
CA LYS A 83 -8.45 -13.12 -3.60
C LYS A 83 -7.02 -12.89 -3.07
N GLU A 84 -6.23 -12.12 -3.79
CA GLU A 84 -4.85 -11.78 -3.41
C GLU A 84 -4.79 -11.01 -2.09
N ILE A 85 -5.70 -10.06 -1.87
CA ILE A 85 -5.80 -9.32 -0.59
C ILE A 85 -6.14 -10.27 0.55
N ILE A 86 -7.10 -11.17 0.37
CA ILE A 86 -7.49 -12.16 1.39
C ILE A 86 -6.31 -13.07 1.72
N GLU A 87 -5.61 -13.58 0.70
CA GLU A 87 -4.46 -14.47 0.87
C GLU A 87 -3.34 -13.79 1.68
N ARG A 88 -2.98 -12.56 1.33
CA ARG A 88 -1.93 -11.79 2.04
C ARG A 88 -2.32 -11.36 3.46
N ALA A 89 -3.60 -11.04 3.67
CA ALA A 89 -4.12 -10.63 4.96
C ALA A 89 -4.26 -11.79 5.94
N THR A 90 -4.51 -13.01 5.44
CA THR A 90 -4.67 -14.22 6.25
C THR A 90 -3.39 -15.06 6.38
N SER A 91 -2.39 -14.80 5.53
CA SER A 91 -1.09 -15.47 5.59
C SER A 91 -0.40 -15.26 6.94
N LYS A 92 0.11 -16.36 7.51
CA LYS A 92 0.87 -16.38 8.77
C LYS A 92 2.33 -15.97 8.61
N GLU A 93 2.84 -15.99 7.38
CA GLU A 93 4.22 -15.66 7.06
C GLU A 93 4.44 -14.14 7.14
N ASP A 94 5.64 -13.70 7.49
CA ASP A 94 6.01 -12.28 7.44
C ASP A 94 6.35 -11.85 6.01
N TRP A 95 6.22 -10.55 5.74
CA TRP A 95 6.62 -9.95 4.47
C TRP A 95 8.16 -9.93 4.34
N PRO A 96 8.76 -10.12 3.14
CA PRO A 96 8.14 -10.34 1.82
C PRO A 96 7.73 -11.80 1.54
N GLN A 97 6.64 -11.98 0.78
CA GLN A 97 6.09 -13.27 0.33
C GLN A 97 6.05 -13.34 -1.19
#